data_AF-A0A1C5N5R8-F1
#
_entry.id   AF-A0A1C5N5R8-F1
#
_cell.length_a   1.000
_cell.length_b   1.000
_cell.length_c   1.000
_cell.angle_alpha   90.00
_cell.angle_beta   90.00
_cell.angle_gamma   90.00
#
_symmetry.space_group_name_H-M   'P 1'
#
loop_
_entity.id
_entity.type
_entity.pdbx_description
1 polymer ?
#
loop_
_entity_poly.entity_id
_entity_poly.type
_entity_poly.pdbx_seq_one_letter_code
_entity_poly.pdbx_strand_id
1 'polypeptide(L)'
;MDIEKLMNEPDQFFSGVTARITEQAIEFENRCIGEALSMWQIRKEDVLKRVHEADKLQAENEKLRAERVKLEQMAACVYYKQGGLCRYGDEDPANVCVFGPCPHQRSAQEVLAELEQVKRERDVAIEQLHGHCPACAHYTPNHNEGPCQFCCFEVARNENVEINDNWEWRGQKEN
;
A
#
# COMPACT_ATOMS: atom_id res chain seq x y z
N MET A 1 62.84 3.58 -8.94
CA MET A 1 61.49 3.68 -8.35
C MET A 1 61.61 4.70 -7.24
N ASP A 2 61.10 5.91 -7.46
CA ASP A 2 61.34 7.05 -6.57
C ASP A 2 60.52 6.90 -5.29
N ILE A 3 61.22 6.74 -4.16
CA ILE A 3 60.65 6.53 -2.83
C ILE A 3 59.74 7.70 -2.42
N GLU A 4 59.98 8.91 -2.96
CA GLU A 4 59.15 10.09 -2.69
C GLU A 4 57.73 10.00 -3.28
N LYS A 5 57.50 9.25 -4.38
CA LYS A 5 56.15 9.03 -4.91
C LYS A 5 55.32 8.05 -4.08
N LEU A 6 55.96 7.13 -3.36
CA LEU A 6 55.31 6.16 -2.48
C LEU A 6 54.73 6.79 -1.21
N MET A 7 55.28 7.93 -0.78
CA MET A 7 54.87 8.60 0.46
C MET A 7 53.72 9.59 0.28
N ASN A 8 53.39 10.00 -0.95
CA ASN A 8 52.37 11.02 -1.21
C ASN A 8 50.95 10.45 -1.35
N GLU A 9 50.79 9.17 -1.74
CA GLU A 9 49.47 8.52 -1.88
C GLU A 9 49.53 7.02 -1.49
N PRO A 10 49.82 6.70 -0.21
CA PRO A 10 50.00 5.31 0.24
C PRO A 10 48.78 4.42 -0.05
N ASP A 11 47.56 4.94 0.09
CA ASP A 11 46.32 4.18 -0.14
C ASP A 11 46.16 3.72 -1.59
N GLN A 12 46.57 4.53 -2.58
CA GLN A 12 46.51 4.14 -3.98
C GLN A 12 47.55 3.06 -4.32
N PHE A 13 48.74 3.14 -3.71
CA PHE A 13 49.76 2.12 -3.86
C PHE A 13 49.34 0.77 -3.25
N PHE A 14 48.86 0.77 -2.00
CA PHE A 14 48.38 -0.45 -1.34
C PHE A 14 47.15 -1.04 -2.02
N SER A 15 46.24 -0.20 -2.53
CA SER A 15 45.11 -0.62 -3.37
C SER A 15 45.59 -1.31 -4.65
N GLY A 16 46.57 -0.72 -5.36
CA GLY A 16 47.15 -1.30 -6.56
C GLY A 16 47.87 -2.63 -6.33
N VAL A 17 48.59 -2.77 -5.21
CA VAL A 17 49.24 -4.04 -4.81
C VAL A 17 48.19 -5.09 -4.45
N THR A 18 47.16 -4.72 -3.70
CA THR A 18 46.07 -5.63 -3.31
C THR A 18 45.30 -6.13 -4.53
N ALA A 19 44.98 -5.25 -5.48
CA ALA A 19 44.32 -5.61 -6.73
C ALA A 19 45.14 -6.64 -7.54
N ARG A 20 46.46 -6.43 -7.67
CA ARG A 20 47.35 -7.37 -8.40
C ARG A 20 47.44 -8.72 -7.70
N ILE A 21 47.57 -8.75 -6.38
CA ILE A 21 47.61 -10.00 -5.61
C ILE A 21 46.27 -10.74 -5.76
N THR A 22 45.16 -10.02 -5.76
CA THR A 22 43.82 -10.59 -5.94
C THR A 22 43.66 -11.21 -7.32
N GLU A 23 44.09 -10.51 -8.37
CA GLU A 23 44.06 -11.02 -9.75
C GLU A 23 44.93 -12.27 -9.91
N GLN A 24 46.14 -12.27 -9.37
CA GLN A 24 47.03 -13.43 -9.39
C GLN A 24 46.47 -14.63 -8.61
N ALA A 25 45.80 -14.39 -7.48
CA ALA A 25 45.13 -15.44 -6.72
C ALA A 25 43.97 -16.05 -7.53
N ILE A 26 43.15 -15.21 -8.17
CA ILE A 26 42.06 -15.65 -9.05
C ILE A 26 42.60 -16.47 -10.24
N GLU A 27 43.69 -16.04 -10.86
CA GLU A 27 44.34 -16.79 -11.96
C GLU A 27 44.85 -18.15 -11.50
N PHE A 28 45.51 -18.20 -10.33
CA PHE A 28 46.00 -19.43 -9.74
C PHE A 28 44.86 -20.41 -9.43
N GLU A 29 43.81 -19.95 -8.76
CA GLU A 29 42.63 -20.75 -8.45
C GLU A 29 41.95 -21.27 -9.72
N ASN A 30 41.77 -20.41 -10.72
CA ASN A 30 41.18 -20.80 -12.00
C ASN A 30 41.98 -21.89 -12.71
N ARG A 31 43.31 -21.84 -12.63
CA ARG A 31 44.20 -22.86 -13.19
C ARG A 31 44.09 -24.17 -12.41
N CYS A 32 44.19 -24.14 -11.09
CA CYS A 32 44.11 -25.34 -10.26
C CYS A 32 42.76 -26.05 -10.38
N ILE A 33 41.66 -25.29 -10.43
CA ILE A 33 40.31 -25.85 -10.66
C ILE A 33 40.22 -26.43 -12.07
N GLY A 34 40.75 -25.74 -13.09
CA GLY A 34 40.76 -26.24 -14.46
C GLY A 34 41.53 -27.55 -14.62
N GLU A 35 42.69 -27.67 -13.96
CA GLU A 35 43.51 -28.89 -13.94
C GLU A 35 42.77 -30.04 -13.25
N ALA A 36 42.16 -29.79 -12.08
CA ALA A 36 41.40 -30.79 -11.35
C ALA A 36 40.17 -31.30 -12.14
N LEU A 37 39.42 -30.39 -12.77
CA LEU A 37 38.29 -30.77 -13.64
C LEU A 37 38.75 -31.59 -14.84
N SER A 38 39.89 -31.23 -15.44
CA SER A 38 40.48 -31.95 -16.56
C SER A 38 40.90 -33.38 -16.17
N MET A 39 41.46 -33.56 -14.96
CA MET A 39 41.78 -34.89 -14.42
C MET A 39 40.54 -35.77 -14.27
N TRP A 40 39.38 -35.17 -14.01
CA TRP A 40 38.09 -35.86 -13.95
C TRP A 40 37.37 -35.95 -15.30
N GLN A 41 38.03 -35.56 -16.40
CA GLN A 41 37.47 -35.52 -17.75
C GLN A 41 36.23 -34.61 -17.86
N ILE A 42 36.16 -33.58 -17.01
CA ILE A 42 35.10 -32.58 -17.00
C ILE A 42 35.64 -31.30 -17.60
N ARG A 43 34.92 -30.73 -18.57
CA ARG A 43 35.27 -29.43 -19.13
C ARG A 43 34.74 -28.32 -18.24
N LYS A 44 35.58 -27.30 -17.99
CA LYS A 44 35.22 -26.13 -17.19
C LYS A 44 33.96 -25.44 -17.74
N GLU A 45 33.82 -25.40 -19.06
CA GLU A 45 32.68 -24.78 -19.75
C GLU A 45 31.37 -25.50 -19.45
N ASP A 46 31.41 -26.83 -19.30
CA ASP A 46 30.21 -27.62 -18.98
C ASP A 46 29.79 -27.40 -17.51
N VAL A 47 30.75 -27.21 -16.60
CA VAL A 47 30.48 -26.83 -15.20
C VAL A 47 29.85 -25.44 -15.15
N LEU A 48 30.44 -24.45 -15.85
CA LEU A 48 29.93 -23.09 -15.87
C LEU A 48 28.51 -23.01 -16.44
N LYS A 49 28.21 -23.76 -17.51
CA LYS A 49 26.85 -23.84 -18.06
C LYS A 49 25.85 -24.36 -17.04
N ARG A 50 26.20 -25.43 -16.32
CA ARG A 50 25.32 -26.02 -15.29
C ARG A 50 25.12 -25.10 -14.10
N VAL A 51 26.14 -24.33 -13.71
CA VAL A 51 26.02 -23.31 -12.67
C VAL A 51 25.06 -22.21 -13.11
N HIS A 52 25.22 -21.67 -14.32
CA HIS A 52 24.31 -20.65 -14.85
C HIS A 52 22.85 -21.15 -14.99
N GLU A 53 22.68 -22.41 -15.41
CA GLU A 53 21.35 -23.02 -15.47
C GLU A 53 20.74 -23.21 -14.08
N ALA A 54 21.54 -23.63 -13.10
CA ALA A 54 21.10 -23.75 -11.71
C ALA A 54 20.68 -22.40 -11.12
N ASP A 55 21.44 -21.33 -11.38
CA ASP A 55 21.10 -19.96 -10.95
C ASP A 55 19.76 -19.51 -11.54
N LYS A 56 19.55 -19.78 -12.84
CA LYS A 56 18.29 -19.46 -13.51
C LYS A 56 17.10 -20.22 -12.91
N LEU A 57 17.26 -21.53 -12.69
CA LEU A 57 16.23 -22.38 -12.08
C LEU A 57 15.95 -22.00 -10.63
N GLN A 58 16.96 -21.53 -9.89
CA GLN A 58 16.80 -21.03 -8.53
C GLN A 58 15.95 -19.75 -8.52
N ALA A 59 16.27 -18.78 -9.38
CA ALA A 59 15.49 -17.55 -9.51
C ALA A 59 14.03 -17.82 -9.90
N GLU A 60 13.80 -18.75 -10.83
CA GLU A 60 12.46 -19.16 -11.23
C GLU A 60 11.70 -19.87 -10.10
N ASN A 61 12.37 -20.74 -9.33
CA ASN A 61 11.78 -21.37 -8.14
C ASN A 61 11.37 -20.36 -7.07
N GLU A 62 12.19 -19.33 -6.82
CA GLU A 62 11.85 -18.26 -5.88
C GLU A 62 10.61 -17.49 -6.34
N LYS A 63 10.52 -17.18 -7.64
CA LYS A 63 9.34 -16.54 -8.23
C LYS A 63 8.09 -17.42 -8.09
N LEU A 64 8.18 -18.70 -8.42
CA LEU A 64 7.06 -19.64 -8.32
C LEU A 64 6.64 -19.87 -6.87
N ARG A 65 7.56 -19.87 -5.91
CA ARG A 65 7.23 -19.93 -4.47
C ARG A 65 6.45 -18.69 -4.04
N ALA A 66 6.85 -17.50 -4.49
CA ALA A 66 6.12 -16.27 -4.21
C ALA A 66 4.72 -16.27 -4.85
N GLU A 67 4.60 -16.75 -6.08
CA GLU A 67 3.31 -16.90 -6.77
C GLU A 67 2.40 -17.92 -6.08
N ARG A 68 2.95 -19.07 -5.65
CA ARG A 68 2.21 -20.07 -4.88
C ARG A 68 1.68 -19.51 -3.58
N VAL A 69 2.48 -18.73 -2.84
CA VAL A 69 2.01 -18.05 -1.61
C VAL A 69 0.83 -17.11 -1.90
N LYS A 70 0.89 -16.35 -3.00
CA LYS A 70 -0.24 -15.49 -3.41
C LYS A 70 -1.49 -16.31 -3.74
N LEU A 71 -1.34 -17.40 -4.48
CA LEU A 71 -2.46 -18.27 -4.84
C LEU A 71 -3.05 -19.01 -3.62
N GLU A 72 -2.21 -19.47 -2.69
CA GLU A 72 -2.66 -20.05 -1.41
C GLU A 72 -3.44 -19.03 -0.58
N GLN A 73 -3.00 -17.77 -0.54
CA GLN A 73 -3.73 -16.67 0.10
C GLN A 73 -5.09 -16.40 -0.56
N MET A 74 -5.17 -16.48 -1.89
CA MET A 74 -6.42 -16.29 -2.64
C MET A 74 -7.40 -17.47 -2.48
N ALA A 75 -6.91 -18.71 -2.40
CA ALA A 75 -7.73 -19.91 -2.29
C ALA A 75 -8.40 -20.10 -0.91
N ALA A 76 -7.96 -19.38 0.12
CA ALA A 76 -8.46 -19.54 1.49
C ALA A 76 -9.84 -18.91 1.76
N CYS A 77 -10.50 -18.29 0.78
CA CYS A 77 -11.73 -17.49 0.98
C CYS A 77 -12.95 -18.02 0.22
N VAL A 78 -13.59 -19.12 0.67
CA VAL A 78 -14.86 -19.63 0.08
C VAL A 78 -15.71 -20.40 1.14
N TYR A 79 -17.04 -20.15 1.28
CA TYR A 79 -18.18 -20.79 2.10
C TYR A 79 -18.75 -20.43 3.56
N TYR A 80 -19.24 -19.23 3.89
CA TYR A 80 -19.94 -18.73 5.10
C TYR A 80 -19.72 -19.30 6.56
N LYS A 81 -19.52 -18.43 7.57
CA LYS A 81 -20.04 -18.61 8.96
C LYS A 81 -20.65 -17.29 9.49
N GLN A 82 -21.72 -17.39 10.30
CA GLN A 82 -22.41 -16.25 10.95
C GLN A 82 -21.44 -15.30 11.68
N GLY A 83 -21.37 -14.03 11.26
CA GLY A 83 -20.87 -12.92 12.07
C GLY A 83 -19.64 -12.12 11.59
N GLY A 84 -19.16 -12.24 10.34
CA GLY A 84 -18.03 -11.42 9.87
C GLY A 84 -18.03 -11.09 8.37
N LEU A 85 -17.82 -9.81 8.03
CA LEU A 85 -17.73 -9.30 6.65
C LEU A 85 -16.31 -9.44 6.10
N CYS A 86 -16.16 -9.92 4.85
CA CYS A 86 -14.87 -10.03 4.15
C CYS A 86 -14.72 -8.91 3.11
N ARG A 87 -13.49 -8.42 2.91
CA ARG A 87 -13.18 -7.33 1.94
C ARG A 87 -12.99 -7.80 0.49
N TYR A 88 -13.02 -9.09 0.20
CA TYR A 88 -12.87 -9.59 -1.17
C TYR A 88 -14.24 -9.82 -1.82
N GLY A 89 -14.66 -8.77 -2.51
CA GLY A 89 -15.86 -8.65 -3.32
C GLY A 89 -16.26 -7.17 -3.31
N ASP A 90 -16.76 -6.65 -4.43
CA ASP A 90 -17.24 -5.27 -4.55
C ASP A 90 -18.41 -5.00 -3.58
N GLU A 91 -19.13 -3.88 -3.72
CA GLU A 91 -20.26 -3.48 -2.85
C GLU A 91 -21.49 -4.44 -2.87
N ASP A 92 -21.30 -5.73 -3.11
CA ASP A 92 -22.32 -6.74 -2.96
C ASP A 92 -22.56 -7.05 -1.46
N PRO A 93 -23.79 -6.81 -0.95
CA PRO A 93 -24.15 -7.09 0.44
C PRO A 93 -24.08 -8.57 0.84
N ALA A 94 -23.80 -9.49 -0.10
CA ALA A 94 -23.64 -10.92 0.16
C ALA A 94 -22.19 -11.36 0.51
N ASN A 95 -21.21 -10.46 0.57
CA ASN A 95 -19.80 -10.81 0.80
C ASN A 95 -19.48 -11.14 2.27
N VAL A 96 -19.62 -12.42 2.65
CA VAL A 96 -19.35 -12.92 4.02
C VAL A 96 -18.27 -14.00 4.01
N CYS A 97 -17.29 -13.86 4.92
CA CYS A 97 -16.15 -14.78 5.09
C CYS A 97 -16.52 -16.09 5.79
N VAL A 98 -15.62 -17.06 5.70
CA VAL A 98 -16.01 -18.47 5.73
C VAL A 98 -15.12 -19.31 6.62
N PHE A 99 -13.84 -19.40 6.29
CA PHE A 99 -12.94 -20.36 6.89
C PHE A 99 -12.12 -19.64 7.95
N GLY A 100 -12.72 -19.51 9.14
CA GLY A 100 -12.05 -19.11 10.36
C GLY A 100 -11.43 -17.70 10.35
N PRO A 101 -10.65 -17.35 11.41
CA PRO A 101 -10.00 -16.07 11.49
C PRO A 101 -8.87 -15.96 10.46
N CYS A 102 -9.20 -15.37 9.32
CA CYS A 102 -8.20 -14.86 8.41
C CYS A 102 -7.69 -13.51 8.94
N PRO A 103 -6.46 -13.07 8.56
CA PRO A 103 -5.93 -11.76 8.95
C PRO A 103 -6.82 -10.56 8.57
N HIS A 104 -7.80 -10.77 7.69
CA HIS A 104 -8.74 -9.76 7.21
C HIS A 104 -10.10 -9.82 7.92
N GLN A 105 -10.31 -10.76 8.86
CA GLN A 105 -11.54 -10.84 9.62
C GLN A 105 -11.60 -9.64 10.56
N ARG A 106 -12.53 -8.72 10.27
CA ARG A 106 -12.96 -7.70 11.22
C ARG A 106 -14.10 -8.23 12.04
N SER A 107 -14.08 -8.00 13.34
CA SER A 107 -15.22 -8.28 14.19
C SER A 107 -16.38 -7.36 13.83
N ALA A 108 -17.62 -7.86 13.98
CA ALA A 108 -18.81 -7.02 13.83
C ALA A 108 -18.77 -5.80 14.77
N GLN A 109 -18.14 -5.94 15.95
CA GLN A 109 -17.95 -4.85 16.90
C GLN A 109 -17.06 -3.73 16.36
N GLU A 110 -15.95 -4.06 15.68
CA GLU A 110 -15.08 -3.06 15.05
C GLU A 110 -15.79 -2.31 13.94
N VAL A 111 -16.55 -3.01 13.09
CA VAL A 111 -17.33 -2.39 12.02
C VAL A 111 -18.42 -1.47 12.57
N LEU A 112 -19.12 -1.91 13.63
CA LEU A 112 -20.12 -1.08 14.30
C LEU A 112 -19.48 0.15 14.98
N ALA A 113 -18.30 -0.01 15.59
CA ALA A 113 -17.57 1.10 16.19
C ALA A 113 -17.16 2.15 15.15
N GLU A 114 -16.67 1.72 13.99
CA GLU A 114 -16.36 2.61 12.87
C GLU A 114 -17.61 3.29 12.31
N LEU A 115 -18.70 2.55 12.13
CA LEU A 115 -19.96 3.13 11.66
C LEU A 115 -20.45 4.23 12.61
N GLU A 116 -20.39 3.99 13.91
CA GLU A 116 -20.76 4.99 14.91
C GLU A 116 -19.79 6.18 14.94
N GLN A 117 -18.50 5.95 14.68
CA GLN A 117 -17.54 7.04 14.51
C GLN A 117 -17.87 7.90 13.28
N VAL A 118 -18.10 7.28 12.12
CA VAL A 118 -18.43 7.99 10.89
C VAL A 118 -19.75 8.76 11.02
N LYS A 119 -20.76 8.21 11.71
CA LYS A 119 -22.00 8.94 12.02
C LYS A 119 -21.72 10.20 12.84
N ARG A 120 -20.90 10.10 13.90
CA ARG A 120 -20.54 11.27 14.72
C ARG A 120 -19.77 12.31 13.91
N GLU A 121 -18.80 11.89 13.09
CA GLU A 121 -18.05 12.79 12.21
C GLU A 121 -18.95 13.50 11.21
N ARG A 122 -19.90 12.76 10.61
CA ARG A 122 -20.93 13.32 9.74
C ARG A 122 -21.79 14.33 10.48
N ASP A 123 -22.27 14.02 11.68
CA ASP A 123 -23.15 14.92 12.44
C ASP A 123 -22.42 16.21 12.83
N VAL A 124 -21.13 16.12 13.20
CA VAL A 124 -20.27 17.30 13.43
C VAL A 124 -20.09 18.13 12.15
N ALA A 125 -19.86 17.48 11.01
CA ALA A 125 -19.72 18.18 9.72
C ALA A 125 -21.02 18.86 9.29
N ILE A 126 -22.18 18.25 9.57
CA ILE A 126 -23.50 18.84 9.33
C ILE A 126 -23.69 20.08 10.23
N GLU A 127 -23.34 19.99 11.52
CA GLU A 127 -23.42 21.14 12.44
C GLU A 127 -22.49 22.29 12.02
N GLN A 128 -21.31 22.01 11.46
CA GLN A 128 -20.43 23.05 10.91
C GLN A 128 -21.05 23.80 9.72
N LEU A 129 -22.02 23.18 9.03
CA LEU A 129 -22.78 23.80 7.94
C LEU A 129 -24.05 24.50 8.45
N HIS A 130 -24.32 24.47 9.75
CA HIS A 130 -25.50 25.10 10.33
C HIS A 130 -25.50 26.61 10.03
N GLY A 131 -26.57 27.08 9.41
CA GLY A 131 -26.72 28.47 8.95
C GLY A 131 -26.09 28.77 7.58
N HIS A 132 -25.37 27.81 6.97
CA HIS A 132 -24.90 27.97 5.60
C HIS A 132 -26.05 27.77 4.60
N CYS A 133 -26.57 28.86 4.03
CA CYS A 133 -27.74 28.81 3.16
C CYS A 133 -27.64 27.78 2.01
N PRO A 134 -26.55 27.66 1.23
CA PRO A 134 -26.44 26.65 0.16
C PRO A 134 -26.54 25.19 0.61
N ALA A 135 -26.29 24.91 1.89
CA ALA A 135 -26.43 23.60 2.52
C ALA A 135 -27.86 23.34 3.05
N CYS A 136 -28.70 24.36 3.12
CA CYS A 136 -30.07 24.25 3.65
C CYS A 136 -31.02 23.61 2.63
N ALA A 137 -31.94 22.78 3.11
CA ALA A 137 -33.02 22.17 2.33
C ALA A 137 -33.96 23.23 1.72
N HIS A 138 -34.07 24.39 2.37
CA HIS A 138 -34.93 25.51 1.96
C HIS A 138 -34.19 26.60 1.19
N TYR A 139 -32.95 26.34 0.73
CA TYR A 139 -32.16 27.32 0.01
C TYR A 139 -32.85 27.82 -1.27
N THR A 140 -33.01 29.14 -1.36
CA THR A 140 -33.40 29.85 -2.58
C THR A 140 -32.27 30.77 -3.02
N PRO A 141 -32.04 30.96 -4.34
CA PRO A 141 -31.07 31.96 -4.82
C PRO A 141 -31.45 33.40 -4.46
N ASN A 142 -32.74 33.67 -4.26
CA ASN A 142 -33.22 34.98 -3.84
C ASN A 142 -33.36 35.03 -2.32
N HIS A 143 -32.96 36.15 -1.73
CA HIS A 143 -33.18 36.43 -0.31
C HIS A 143 -34.65 36.71 -0.02
N ASN A 144 -35.05 36.51 1.25
CA ASN A 144 -36.42 36.78 1.73
C ASN A 144 -37.50 35.94 1.03
N GLU A 145 -37.16 34.75 0.56
CA GLU A 145 -38.08 33.81 -0.08
C GLU A 145 -38.21 32.52 0.75
N GLY A 146 -39.40 31.90 0.73
CA GLY A 146 -39.65 30.63 1.39
C GLY A 146 -39.49 30.65 2.92
N PRO A 147 -39.23 29.48 3.54
CA PRO A 147 -39.00 29.38 4.99
C PRO A 147 -37.77 30.17 5.47
N CYS A 148 -36.74 30.32 4.64
CA CYS A 148 -35.51 31.02 5.02
C CYS A 148 -35.70 32.53 5.23
N GLN A 149 -36.77 33.15 4.70
CA GLN A 149 -37.02 34.59 4.87
C GLN A 149 -37.11 35.06 6.33
N PHE A 150 -37.50 34.17 7.23
CA PHE A 150 -37.61 34.42 8.67
C PHE A 150 -36.46 33.79 9.47
N CYS A 151 -35.46 33.23 8.79
CA CYS A 151 -34.35 32.53 9.40
C CYS A 151 -33.39 33.51 10.09
N CYS A 152 -32.86 33.13 11.26
CA CYS A 152 -31.83 33.91 11.96
C CYS A 152 -30.54 34.07 11.15
N PHE A 153 -30.29 33.20 10.16
CA PHE A 153 -29.14 33.22 9.27
C PHE A 153 -29.37 33.94 7.92
N GLU A 154 -30.57 34.47 7.65
CA GLU A 154 -30.85 35.25 6.44
C GLU A 154 -30.14 36.61 6.49
N VAL A 155 -29.30 36.88 5.49
CA VAL A 155 -28.43 38.06 5.42
C VAL A 155 -29.23 39.32 5.10
N ALA A 156 -30.27 39.21 4.26
CA ALA A 156 -31.09 40.35 3.87
C ALA A 156 -32.40 40.46 4.69
N ARG A 157 -32.39 39.96 5.93
CA ARG A 157 -33.58 39.85 6.78
C ARG A 157 -34.19 41.22 7.10
N ASN A 158 -35.52 41.26 7.11
CA ASN A 158 -36.27 42.42 7.59
C ASN A 158 -36.09 42.63 9.11
N GLU A 159 -36.04 43.89 9.57
CA GLU A 159 -35.82 44.21 10.99
C GLU A 159 -37.07 43.99 11.88
N ASN A 160 -38.25 43.92 11.28
CA ASN A 160 -39.55 43.88 11.97
C ASN A 160 -40.27 42.52 11.91
N VAL A 161 -39.54 41.42 11.67
CA VAL A 161 -40.12 40.07 11.60
C VAL A 161 -39.67 39.21 12.77
N GLU A 162 -40.55 38.32 13.22
CA GLU A 162 -40.20 37.29 14.21
C GLU A 162 -39.15 36.36 13.60
N ILE A 163 -38.10 36.09 14.37
CA ILE A 163 -36.90 35.38 13.92
C ILE A 163 -37.00 33.94 14.42
N ASN A 164 -36.84 32.98 13.50
CA ASN A 164 -36.79 31.55 13.82
C ASN A 164 -35.51 30.93 13.26
N ASP A 165 -35.13 29.77 13.79
CA ASP A 165 -34.12 28.93 13.15
C ASP A 165 -34.82 27.92 12.24
N ASN A 166 -34.81 28.22 10.95
CA ASN A 166 -35.42 27.40 9.90
C ASN A 166 -34.36 26.60 9.13
N TRP A 167 -33.16 26.39 9.68
CA TRP A 167 -32.13 25.64 8.98
C TRP A 167 -32.41 24.13 9.03
N GLU A 168 -32.30 23.47 7.89
CA GLU A 168 -32.42 22.02 7.76
C GLU A 168 -31.39 21.50 6.76
N TRP A 169 -30.68 20.43 7.07
CA TRP A 169 -29.69 19.85 6.15
C TRP A 169 -30.35 19.29 4.90
N ARG A 170 -29.89 19.72 3.71
CA ARG A 170 -30.46 19.31 2.41
C ARG A 170 -30.24 17.85 2.02
N GLY A 171 -29.43 17.10 2.76
CA GLY A 171 -29.01 15.74 2.40
C GLY A 171 -27.91 15.70 1.33
N GLN A 172 -27.47 14.48 1.00
CA GLN A 172 -26.61 14.25 -0.16
C GLN A 172 -27.46 14.30 -1.43
N LYS A 173 -26.99 14.98 -2.48
CA LYS A 173 -27.58 14.81 -3.81
C LYS A 173 -27.04 13.52 -4.42
N GLU A 174 -27.92 12.65 -4.89
CA GLU A 174 -27.53 11.55 -5.77
C GLU A 174 -26.90 12.14 -7.04
N ASN A 175 -25.69 11.69 -7.36
CA ASN A 175 -24.98 12.03 -8.61
C ASN A 175 -25.18 10.92 -9.63
#